data_AF-A0A1D7UYG5-F1
#
_entry.id   AF-A0A1D7UYG5-F1
#
_cell.length_a   1.000
_cell.length_b   1.000
_cell.length_c   1.000
_cell.angle_alpha   90.00
_cell.angle_beta   90.00
_cell.angle_gamma   90.00
#
_symmetry.space_group_name_H-M   'P 1'
#
loop_
_entity.id
_entity.type
_entity.pdbx_description
1 polymer ?
#
loop_
_entity_poly.entity_id
_entity_poly.type
_entity_poly.pdbx_seq_one_letter_code
_entity_poly.pdbx_strand_id
1 'polypeptide(L)' 'MRFPSIDQIFNWCVDVLIFWAKIFGITYNEINVYIFCVIWPIFNLILIGFVFFLLRANCKLRAELLKKRT' A
#
# COMPACT_ATOMS: atom_id res chain seq x y z
N MET A 1 -11.85 -27.56 -1.48
CA MET A 1 -11.37 -26.32 -2.12
C MET A 1 -9.85 -26.44 -2.23
N ARG A 2 -9.30 -26.59 -3.44
CA ARG A 2 -7.84 -26.69 -3.62
C ARG A 2 -7.30 -25.28 -3.79
N PHE A 3 -6.50 -24.82 -2.85
CA PHE A 3 -5.81 -23.54 -3.00
C PHE A 3 -4.91 -23.61 -4.24
N PRO A 4 -4.87 -22.56 -5.07
CA PRO A 4 -3.95 -22.50 -6.18
C PRO A 4 -2.50 -22.64 -5.68
N SER A 5 -1.63 -23.26 -6.48
CA SER A 5 -0.21 -23.29 -6.13
C SER A 5 0.36 -21.88 -6.12
N ILE A 6 1.47 -21.69 -5.42
CA ILE A 6 2.20 -20.41 -5.43
C ILE A 6 2.50 -19.96 -6.87
N ASP A 7 2.85 -20.91 -7.76
CA ASP A 7 3.11 -20.60 -9.18
C ASP A 7 1.88 -20.05 -9.89
N GLN A 8 0.69 -20.58 -9.60
CA GLN A 8 -0.57 -20.10 -10.19
C GLN A 8 -0.89 -18.68 -9.74
N ILE A 9 -0.71 -18.39 -8.44
CA ILE A 9 -0.92 -17.05 -7.88
C ILE A 9 0.09 -16.07 -8.49
N PHE A 10 1.36 -16.47 -8.59
CA PHE A 10 2.42 -15.67 -9.19
C PHE A 10 2.08 -15.32 -10.65
N ASN A 11 1.66 -16.31 -11.44
CA ASN A 11 1.27 -16.08 -12.84
C ASN A 11 0.11 -15.09 -12.96
N TRP A 12 -0.91 -15.17 -12.10
CA TRP A 12 -1.99 -14.18 -12.09
C TRP A 12 -1.51 -12.78 -11.76
N CYS A 13 -0.59 -12.62 -10.80
CA CYS A 13 0.01 -11.32 -10.49
C CYS A 13 0.77 -10.75 -11.70
N VAL A 14 1.55 -11.59 -12.38
CA VAL A 14 2.30 -11.22 -13.58
C VAL A 14 1.35 -10.83 -14.73
N ASP A 15 0.28 -11.60 -14.96
CA ASP A 15 -0.71 -11.32 -16.01
C ASP A 15 -1.38 -9.96 -15.81
N VAL A 16 -1.74 -9.63 -14.57
CA VAL A 16 -2.27 -8.31 -14.21
C VAL A 16 -1.24 -7.22 -14.52
N LEU A 17 0.02 -7.43 -14.16
CA LEU A 17 1.08 -6.46 -14.41
C LEU A 17 1.34 -6.24 -15.90
N ILE A 18 1.35 -7.31 -16.69
CA ILE A 18 1.50 -7.25 -18.15
C ILE A 18 0.32 -6.51 -18.78
N PHE A 19 -0.90 -6.73 -18.28
CA PHE A 19 -2.08 -6.00 -18.74
C PHE A 19 -1.92 -4.49 -18.52
N TRP A 20 -1.50 -4.08 -17.34
CA TRP A 20 -1.20 -2.67 -17.06
C TRP A 20 -0.04 -2.13 -17.90
N ALA A 21 1.02 -2.92 -18.07
CA ALA A 21 2.16 -2.53 -18.91
C ALA A 21 1.71 -2.22 -20.36
N LYS A 22 0.82 -3.05 -20.91
CA LYS A 22 0.20 -2.82 -22.24
C LYS A 22 -0.64 -1.55 -22.28
N ILE A 23 -1.42 -1.26 -21.23
CA ILE A 23 -2.22 -0.03 -21.13
C ILE A 23 -1.31 1.21 -21.14
N PHE A 24 -0.22 1.17 -20.38
CA PHE A 24 0.72 2.28 -20.29
C PHE A 24 1.72 2.34 -21.47
N GLY A 25 1.72 1.33 -22.35
CA GLY A 25 2.66 1.23 -23.47
C GLY A 25 4.12 1.02 -23.04
N ILE A 26 4.36 0.45 -21.85
CA ILE A 26 5.69 0.21 -21.28
C ILE A 26 5.97 -1.28 -21.16
N THR A 27 7.23 -1.64 -20.90
CA THR A 27 7.63 -3.04 -20.70
C THR A 27 7.30 -3.57 -19.31
N TYR A 28 7.23 -4.89 -19.19
CA TYR A 28 7.05 -5.58 -17.90
C TYR A 28 8.14 -5.20 -16.88
N ASN A 29 9.38 -5.00 -17.33
CA ASN A 29 10.47 -4.63 -16.43
C ASN A 29 10.31 -3.21 -15.88
N GLU A 30 9.87 -2.28 -16.73
CA GLU A 30 9.64 -0.89 -16.34
C GLU A 30 8.48 -0.76 -15.34
N ILE A 31 7.34 -1.41 -15.61
CA ILE A 31 6.19 -1.34 -14.69
C ILE A 31 6.51 -1.93 -13.32
N ASN A 32 7.33 -2.99 -13.27
CA ASN A 32 7.81 -3.55 -12.01
C ASN A 32 8.60 -2.52 -11.19
N VAL A 33 9.57 -1.84 -11.82
CA VAL A 33 10.39 -0.82 -11.14
C VAL A 33 9.50 0.33 -10.66
N TYR A 34 8.58 0.82 -11.47
CA TYR A 34 7.67 1.89 -11.06
C TYR A 34 6.79 1.48 -9.86
N ILE A 35 6.21 0.29 -9.88
CA ILE A 35 5.34 -0.16 -8.79
C ILE A 35 6.12 -0.39 -7.50
N PHE A 36 7.22 -1.16 -7.55
CA PHE A 36 7.91 -1.60 -6.34
C PHE A 36 8.92 -0.60 -5.81
N CYS A 37 9.58 0.18 -6.66
CA CYS A 37 10.62 1.12 -6.23
C CYS A 37 10.13 2.57 -6.12
N VAL A 38 9.00 2.93 -6.73
CA VAL A 38 8.48 4.31 -6.70
C VAL A 38 7.15 4.38 -5.98
N ILE A 39 6.11 3.72 -6.50
CA ILE A 39 4.76 3.81 -5.95
C ILE A 39 4.71 3.23 -4.53
N TRP A 40 5.28 2.05 -4.32
CA TRP A 40 5.22 1.37 -3.02
C TRP A 40 5.91 2.15 -1.90
N PRO A 41 7.15 2.67 -2.05
CA PRO A 41 7.77 3.53 -1.03
C PRO A 41 6.98 4.81 -0.77
N ILE A 42 6.48 5.49 -1.82
CA ILE A 42 5.67 6.71 -1.66
C ILE A 42 4.40 6.42 -0.88
N PHE A 43 3.69 5.35 -1.22
CA PHE A 43 2.48 4.91 -0.52
C PHE A 43 2.76 4.65 0.97
N ASN A 44 3.87 3.97 1.28
CA ASN A 44 4.26 3.71 2.66
C ASN A 44 4.62 5.01 3.41
N LEU A 45 5.34 5.94 2.79
CA LEU A 45 5.65 7.24 3.39
C LEU A 45 4.39 8.03 3.72
N ILE A 46 3.40 8.03 2.81
CA ILE A 46 2.10 8.65 3.04
C ILE A 46 1.40 8.00 4.24
N LEU A 47 1.34 6.65 4.27
CA LEU A 47 0.71 5.91 5.36
C LEU A 47 1.38 6.20 6.71
N ILE A 48 2.71 6.25 6.75
CA ILE A 48 3.47 6.63 7.94
C ILE A 48 3.07 8.04 8.40
N GLY A 49 2.96 9.00 7.48
CA GLY A 49 2.50 10.36 7.76
C GLY A 49 1.11 10.38 8.41
N PHE A 50 0.16 9.61 7.86
CA PHE A 50 -1.19 9.47 8.41
C PHE A 50 -1.19 8.85 9.81
N VAL A 51 -0.39 7.80 10.03
CA VAL A 51 -0.25 7.18 11.35
C VAL A 51 0.27 8.20 12.37
N PHE A 52 1.31 8.96 12.04
CA PHE A 52 1.83 10.00 12.93
C PHE A 52 0.81 11.09 13.24
N PHE A 53 0.05 11.53 12.23
CA PHE A 53 -1.03 12.50 12.42
C PHE A 53 -2.11 11.96 13.36
N LEU A 54 -2.57 10.73 13.11
CA LEU A 54 -3.63 10.09 13.89
C LEU A 54 -3.19 9.83 15.34
N LEU A 55 -1.93 9.42 15.55
CA LEU A 55 -1.37 9.26 16.90
C LEU A 55 -1.37 10.58 17.67
N ARG A 56 -0.93 11.68 17.04
CA ARG A 56 -0.93 13.02 17.66
C ARG A 56 -2.35 13.48 18.01
N ALA A 57 -3.31 13.29 17.09
CA ALA A 57 -4.70 13.64 17.33
C ALA A 57 -5.31 12.81 18.48
N ASN A 58 -5.07 11.49 18.51
CA ASN A 58 -5.55 10.61 19.57
C ASN A 58 -4.98 10.96 20.94
N CYS A 59 -3.70 11.33 21.04
CA CYS A 59 -3.12 11.78 22.31
C CYS A 59 -3.82 13.03 22.86
N LYS A 60 -4.12 14.02 22.00
CA LYS A 60 -4.86 15.24 22.41
C LYS A 60 -6.27 14.92 22.87
N LEU A 61 -7.02 14.16 22.07
CA LEU A 61 -8.38 13.75 22.41
C LEU A 61 -8.43 12.96 23.73
N ARG A 62 -7.45 12.09 23.98
CA ARG A 62 -7.34 11.35 25.25
C ARG A 62 -7.15 12.28 26.45
N ALA A 63 -6.32 13.31 26.33
CA ALA A 63 -6.13 14.30 27.40
C ALA A 63 -7.42 15.10 27.68
N GLU A 64 -8.13 15.50 26.64
CA GLU A 64 -9.42 16.21 26.77
C GLU A 64 -10.50 15.34 27.40
N LEU A 65 -10.59 14.06 27.01
CA LEU A 65 -11.53 13.10 27.60
C LEU A 65 -11.26 12.86 29.09
N LEU A 66 -9.99 12.81 29.51
CA LEU A 66 -9.63 12.68 30.92
C LEU A 66 -10.01 13.94 31.72
N LYS A 67 -9.75 15.13 31.16
CA LYS A 67 -10.15 16.41 31.79
C LYS A 67 -11.67 16.52 31.94
N LYS A 68 -12.46 16.01 30.99
CA LYS A 68 -13.93 16.05 31.08
C LYS A 68 -14.50 15.02 32.08
N ARG A 69 -13.73 13.99 32.43
CA ARG A 69 -14.15 12.92 33.35
C ARG A 69 -13.86 13.23 34.82
N THR A 70 -12.88 14.09 35.10
CA THR A 70 -12.52 14.57 36.46
C THR A 70 -13.30 15.83 36.78
#